data_AF-A0A7W7ZQ25-F1
#
_entry.id   AF-A0A7W7ZQ25-F1
#
_cell.length_a   1.000
_cell.length_b   1.000
_cell.length_c   1.000
_cell.angle_alpha   90.00
_cell.angle_beta   90.00
_cell.angle_gamma   90.00
#
_symmetry.space_group_name_H-M   'P 1'
#
loop_
_entity.id
_entity.type
_entity.pdbx_description
1 polymer ?
#
loop_
_entity_poly.entity_id
_entity_poly.type
_entity_poly.pdbx_seq_one_letter_code
_entity_poly.pdbx_strand_id
1 'polypeptide(L)'
;MNPVEGAAHNQCHENAEAYVRQHVDFQVVRGWLIEDFDSFTYFNAHSVVQDPSGELFDPTPMRQHCRFILHEGDEEEFALQRHNRRRIQYPAVELDWHDLGTPVEDDPVY
;
A
#
# COMPACT_ATOMS: atom_id res chain seq x y z
N MET A 1 6.97 6.33 18.01
CA MET A 1 5.87 7.29 18.20
C MET A 1 4.55 6.52 18.24
N ASN A 2 3.52 7.05 18.90
CA ASN A 2 2.21 6.40 18.98
C ASN A 2 1.40 6.67 17.70
N PRO A 3 0.50 5.76 17.30
CA PRO A 3 -0.44 6.01 16.22
C PRO A 3 -1.27 7.26 16.49
N VAL A 4 -1.80 7.85 15.43
CA VAL A 4 -2.67 9.03 15.54
C VAL A 4 -3.92 8.67 16.32
N GLU A 5 -4.41 9.61 17.13
CA GLU A 5 -5.67 9.42 17.84
C GLU A 5 -6.81 9.20 16.83
N GLY A 6 -7.48 8.06 16.94
CA GLY A 6 -8.52 7.65 15.98
C GLY A 6 -8.00 6.98 14.70
N ALA A 7 -6.69 6.69 14.58
CA ALA A 7 -6.15 5.99 13.43
C ALA A 7 -6.74 4.59 13.29
N ALA A 8 -7.20 4.26 12.08
CA ALA A 8 -7.78 2.96 11.77
C ALA A 8 -6.73 2.01 11.19
N HIS A 9 -6.81 0.73 11.56
CA HIS A 9 -5.96 -0.29 10.95
C HIS A 9 -6.19 -0.34 9.43
N ASN A 10 -5.11 -0.53 8.67
CA ASN A 10 -5.11 -0.67 7.22
C ASN A 10 -5.64 0.55 6.43
N GLN A 11 -5.81 1.71 7.07
CA GLN A 11 -6.16 2.98 6.42
C GLN A 11 -4.93 3.90 6.32
N CYS A 12 -3.82 3.37 5.80
CA CYS A 12 -2.52 4.05 5.88
C CYS A 12 -2.48 5.40 5.16
N HIS A 13 -3.17 5.51 4.03
CA HIS A 13 -3.25 6.76 3.28
C HIS A 13 -4.06 7.81 4.03
N GLU A 14 -5.24 7.43 4.53
CA GLU A 14 -6.15 8.31 5.23
C GLU A 14 -5.58 8.73 6.60
N ASN A 15 -4.87 7.84 7.29
CA ASN A 15 -4.17 8.14 8.53
C ASN A 15 -3.03 9.15 8.31
N ALA A 16 -2.21 8.96 7.26
CA ALA A 16 -1.15 9.90 6.93
C ALA A 16 -1.70 11.29 6.57
N GLU A 17 -2.76 11.33 5.77
CA GLU A 17 -3.44 12.59 5.41
C GLU A 17 -4.11 13.26 6.61
N ALA A 18 -4.72 12.50 7.51
CA ALA A 18 -5.27 13.03 8.75
C ALA A 18 -4.18 13.63 9.65
N TYR A 19 -3.01 12.98 9.72
CA TYR A 19 -1.90 13.47 10.52
C TYR A 19 -1.39 14.81 10.02
N VAL A 20 -1.09 14.92 8.72
CA VAL A 20 -0.56 16.15 8.11
C VAL A 20 -1.56 17.30 8.20
N ARG A 21 -2.87 17.03 8.11
CA ARG A 21 -3.91 18.05 8.35
C ARG A 21 -3.86 18.64 9.76
N GLN A 22 -3.36 17.90 10.74
CA GLN A 22 -3.22 18.35 12.13
C GLN A 22 -1.82 18.91 12.43
N HIS A 23 -0.83 18.66 11.58
CA HIS A 23 0.58 19.02 11.77
C HIS A 23 1.13 19.66 10.48
N VAL A 24 1.01 20.99 10.39
CA VAL A 24 1.22 21.76 9.15
C VAL A 24 2.62 21.62 8.54
N ASP A 25 3.65 21.35 9.36
CA ASP A 25 5.03 21.24 8.89
C ASP A 25 5.41 19.82 8.41
N PHE A 26 4.47 18.88 8.46
CA PHE A 26 4.69 17.50 8.05
C PHE A 26 4.19 17.29 6.61
N GLN A 27 4.71 16.25 5.96
CA GLN A 27 4.34 15.92 4.58
C GLN A 27 3.94 14.46 4.45
N VAL A 28 2.98 14.18 3.57
CA VAL A 28 2.64 12.80 3.21
C VAL A 28 3.65 12.31 2.21
N VAL A 29 4.19 11.11 2.44
CA VAL A 29 5.15 10.45 1.54
C VAL A 29 4.54 9.16 1.03
N ARG A 30 4.51 9.01 -0.30
CA ARG A 30 3.96 7.85 -1.00
C ARG A 30 5.03 6.79 -1.25
N GLY A 31 4.67 5.52 -1.18
CA GLY A 31 5.64 4.44 -1.36
C GLY A 31 5.08 3.05 -1.12
N TRP A 32 5.97 2.15 -0.74
CA TRP A 32 5.74 0.71 -0.64
C TRP A 32 6.18 0.19 0.70
N LEU A 33 5.24 -0.39 1.43
CA LEU A 33 5.55 -1.13 2.64
C LEU A 33 5.90 -2.57 2.28
N ILE A 34 7.05 -3.04 2.76
CA ILE A 34 7.56 -4.40 2.50
C ILE A 34 7.15 -5.32 3.66
N GLU A 35 6.27 -6.26 3.39
CA GLU A 35 5.90 -7.33 4.32
C GLU A 35 6.52 -8.65 3.85
N ASP A 36 7.54 -9.11 4.57
CA ASP A 36 8.25 -10.37 4.24
C ASP A 36 7.60 -11.56 4.95
N PHE A 37 7.37 -12.62 4.19
CA PHE A 37 6.92 -13.93 4.65
C PHE A 37 7.96 -14.99 4.24
N ASP A 38 7.88 -16.19 4.82
CA ASP A 38 8.90 -17.24 4.60
C ASP A 38 9.16 -17.59 3.13
N SER A 39 8.15 -17.45 2.25
CA SER A 39 8.22 -17.84 0.84
C SER A 39 7.92 -16.73 -0.16
N PHE A 40 7.50 -15.55 0.29
CA PHE A 40 7.17 -14.42 -0.57
C PHE A 40 7.21 -13.09 0.18
N THR A 41 7.27 -12.00 -0.58
CA THR A 41 7.20 -10.64 -0.07
C THR A 41 6.00 -9.94 -0.68
N TYR A 42 5.23 -9.22 0.14
CA TYR A 42 4.25 -8.24 -0.34
C TYR A 42 4.85 -6.84 -0.35
N PHE A 43 4.63 -6.14 -1.45
CA PHE A 43 4.80 -4.70 -1.58
C PHE A 43 3.41 -4.09 -1.57
N ASN A 44 3.04 -3.44 -0.47
CA ASN A 44 1.76 -2.77 -0.32
C ASN A 44 1.93 -1.29 -0.64
N ALA A 45 1.09 -0.75 -1.53
CA ALA A 45 0.99 0.69 -1.69
C ALA A 45 0.65 1.29 -0.32
N HIS A 46 1.46 2.25 0.10
CA HIS A 46 1.44 2.75 1.47
C HIS A 46 1.73 4.24 1.52
N SER A 47 1.38 4.87 2.62
CA SER A 47 1.77 6.25 2.89
C SER A 47 2.27 6.39 4.31
N VAL A 48 3.36 7.11 4.44
CA VAL A 48 3.98 7.49 5.70
C VAL A 48 4.00 9.01 5.79
N VAL A 49 4.46 9.52 6.92
CA VAL A 49 4.63 10.95 7.13
C VAL A 49 6.12 11.26 7.25
N GLN A 50 6.54 12.37 6.64
CA GLN A 50 7.84 12.98 6.86
C GLN A 50 7.72 14.16 7.82
N ASP A 51 8.57 14.21 8.82
CA ASP A 51 8.67 15.34 9.74
C ASP A 51 9.58 16.46 9.18
N PRO A 52 9.64 17.65 9.84
CA PRO A 52 10.48 18.76 9.38
C PRO A 52 11.99 18.47 9.39
N SER A 53 12.43 17.44 10.11
CA SER A 53 13.83 17.00 10.14
C SER A 53 14.16 16.04 9.00
N GLY A 54 13.14 15.57 8.26
CA GLY A 54 13.24 14.62 7.17
C GLY A 54 13.03 13.17 7.59
N GLU A 55 12.75 12.89 8.87
CA GLU A 55 12.51 11.55 9.38
C GLU A 55 11.13 11.02 8.91
N LEU A 56 11.09 9.74 8.53
CA LEU A 56 9.87 9.06 8.09
C LEU A 56 9.31 8.18 9.20
N PHE A 57 8.00 8.24 9.43
CA PHE A 57 7.30 7.30 10.30
C PHE A 57 5.88 7.01 9.80
N ASP A 58 5.36 5.84 10.14
CA ASP A 58 3.99 5.44 9.83
C ASP A 58 3.05 5.82 11.01
N PRO A 59 2.06 6.71 10.81
CA PRO A 59 1.05 7.03 11.80
C PRO A 59 0.01 5.92 12.05
N THR A 60 0.00 4.89 11.20
CA THR A 60 -0.97 3.79 11.25
C THR A 60 -0.62 2.80 12.36
N PRO A 61 -1.60 2.30 13.14
CA PRO A 61 -1.35 1.24 14.10
C PRO A 61 -0.91 -0.05 13.38
N MET A 62 0.39 -0.31 13.40
CA MET A 62 1.01 -1.50 12.80
C MET A 62 1.28 -2.58 13.83
N ARG A 63 1.18 -3.85 13.42
CA ARG A 63 1.62 -4.99 14.25
C ARG A 63 3.14 -5.17 14.24
N GLN A 64 3.81 -4.72 13.17
CA GLN A 64 5.25 -4.86 12.97
C GLN A 64 5.81 -3.64 12.23
N HIS A 65 7.01 -3.19 12.61
CA HIS A 65 7.75 -2.19 11.85
C HIS A 65 8.25 -2.82 10.56
N CYS A 66 7.73 -2.36 9.44
CA CYS A 66 8.08 -2.86 8.11
C CYS A 66 8.99 -1.86 7.40
N ARG A 67 9.78 -2.35 6.45
CA ARG A 67 10.62 -1.49 5.61
C ARG A 67 9.73 -0.70 4.65
N PHE A 68 10.18 0.50 4.30
CA PHE A 68 9.47 1.40 3.39
C PHE A 68 10.38 1.79 2.22
N ILE A 69 9.84 1.76 1.01
CA ILE A 69 10.49 2.24 -0.22
C ILE A 69 9.68 3.42 -0.74
N LEU A 70 10.33 4.57 -0.93
CA LEU A 70 9.72 5.74 -1.56
C LEU A 70 9.25 5.40 -2.98
N HIS A 71 8.06 5.88 -3.36
CA HIS A 71 7.63 5.82 -4.76
C HIS A 71 8.41 6.85 -5.57
N GLU A 72 9.11 6.38 -6.61
CA GLU A 72 9.77 7.24 -7.59
C GLU A 72 8.72 7.66 -8.63
N GLY A 73 8.12 8.84 -8.44
CA GLY A 73 7.06 9.36 -9.29
C GLY A 73 6.27 10.47 -8.61
N ASP A 74 5.28 11.01 -9.32
CA ASP A 74 4.35 11.98 -8.75
C ASP A 74 3.10 11.34 -8.12
N GLU A 75 2.22 12.18 -7.56
CA GLU A 75 0.99 11.73 -6.90
C GLU A 75 0.00 11.07 -7.88
N GLU A 76 -0.01 11.48 -9.15
CA GLU A 76 -0.91 10.91 -10.17
C GLU A 76 -0.43 9.51 -10.57
N GLU A 77 0.87 9.35 -10.79
CA GLU A 77 1.50 8.05 -11.06
C GLU A 77 1.27 7.07 -9.90
N PHE A 78 1.45 7.53 -8.66
CA PHE A 78 1.16 6.72 -7.49
C PHE A 78 -0.32 6.33 -7.40
N ALA A 79 -1.23 7.27 -7.65
CA ALA A 79 -2.67 7.01 -7.62
C ALA A 79 -3.08 5.97 -8.66
N LEU A 80 -2.56 6.06 -9.89
CA LEU A 80 -2.76 5.07 -10.94
C LEU A 80 -2.22 3.70 -10.53
N GLN A 81 -1.01 3.65 -9.97
CA GLN A 81 -0.41 2.39 -9.54
C GLN A 81 -1.19 1.74 -8.38
N ARG A 82 -1.60 2.54 -7.37
CA ARG A 82 -2.44 2.11 -6.25
C ARG A 82 -3.79 1.58 -6.74
N HIS A 83 -4.41 2.26 -7.71
CA HIS A 83 -5.69 1.83 -8.28
C HIS A 83 -5.57 0.47 -8.98
N ASN A 84 -4.54 0.30 -9.82
CA ASN A 84 -4.35 -0.91 -10.61
C ASN A 84 -3.87 -2.10 -9.77
N ARG A 85 -2.91 -1.87 -8.85
CA ARG A 85 -2.28 -2.91 -8.03
C ARG A 85 -1.83 -2.36 -6.67
N ARG A 86 -2.79 -2.18 -5.76
CA ARG A 86 -2.53 -1.79 -4.36
C ARG A 86 -1.57 -2.70 -3.59
N ARG A 87 -1.40 -3.95 -4.04
CA ARG A 87 -0.53 -4.95 -3.42
C ARG A 87 0.08 -5.85 -4.50
N ILE A 88 1.38 -6.04 -4.43
CA ILE A 88 2.15 -6.87 -5.36
C ILE A 88 2.87 -7.95 -4.56
N GLN A 89 2.84 -9.20 -5.04
CA GLN A 89 3.61 -10.30 -4.46
C GLN A 89 4.87 -10.57 -5.27
N TYR A 90 5.97 -10.88 -4.59
CA TYR A 90 7.18 -11.44 -5.21
C TYR A 90 7.62 -12.73 -4.47
N PRO A 91 7.93 -13.83 -5.17
CA PRO A 91 7.70 -14.04 -6.60
C PRO A 91 6.22 -13.90 -6.94
N ALA A 92 5.93 -13.48 -8.18
CA ALA A 92 4.56 -13.40 -8.66
C ALA A 92 3.94 -14.80 -8.61
N VAL A 93 2.69 -14.89 -8.21
CA VAL A 93 1.93 -16.15 -8.33
C VAL A 93 1.70 -16.35 -9.82
N GLU A 94 2.39 -17.33 -10.43
CA GLU A 94 2.02 -17.82 -11.74
C GLU A 94 0.64 -18.46 -11.60
N LEU A 95 -0.37 -17.80 -12.17
CA LEU A 95 -1.67 -18.43 -12.34
C LEU A 95 -1.49 -19.53 -13.37
N ASP A 96 -1.67 -20.78 -12.96
CA ASP A 96 -1.78 -21.88 -13.91
C ASP A 96 -3.11 -21.69 -14.66
N TRP A 97 -3.02 -21.20 -15.89
CA TRP A 97 -4.17 -21.00 -16.76
C TRP A 97 -4.90 -22.31 -17.08
N HIS A 98 -4.29 -23.48 -16.84
CA HIS A 98 -4.94 -24.78 -16.97
C HIS A 98 -5.88 -25.14 -15.80
N ASP A 99 -5.76 -24.45 -14.65
CA ASP A 99 -6.53 -24.71 -13.43
C ASP A 99 -7.80 -23.84 -13.31
N LEU A 100 -7.98 -22.85 -14.21
CA LEU A 100 -9.17 -21.99 -14.22
C LEU A 100 -10.42 -22.65 -14.85
N GLY A 101 -10.31 -23.93 -15.23
CA GLY A 101 -11.37 -24.67 -15.92
C GLY A 101 -11.55 -24.23 -17.37
N THR A 102 -12.31 -25.02 -18.13
CA THR A 102 -12.69 -24.66 -19.51
C THR A 102 -13.47 -23.35 -19.51
N PRO A 103 -13.24 -22.45 -20.50
CA PRO A 103 -14.08 -21.27 -20.68
C PRO A 103 -15.56 -21.68 -20.68
N VAL A 104 -16.38 -20.98 -19.90
CA VAL A 104 -17.83 -21.16 -19.97
C VAL A 104 -18.25 -20.78 -21.39
N GLU A 105 -18.77 -21.75 -22.15
CA GLU A 105 -19.39 -21.44 -23.43
C GLU A 105 -20.57 -20.51 -23.18
N ASP A 106 -20.61 -19.35 -23.84
CA ASP A 106 -21.75 -18.45 -23.77
C ASP A 106 -23.00 -19.21 -24.23
N ASP A 107 -23.99 -19.37 -23.35
CA ASP A 107 -25.28 -19.95 -23.71
C ASP A 107 -25.87 -19.13 -24.87
N PRO A 108 -26.30 -19.76 -25.97
CA PRO A 108 -26.92 -19.04 -27.07
C PRO A 108 -28.22 -18.40 -26.56
N VAL A 109 -28.29 -17.08 -26.71
CA VAL A 109 -29.51 -16.30 -26.47
C VAL A 109 -30.53 -16.73 -27.53
N TYR A 110 -31.55 -17.48 -27.10
CA TYR A 110 -32.72 -17.87 -27.91
C TYR A 110 -33.75 -16.74 -28.02
#